data_AF-A0A0G4F1B2-F1
#
_entry.id   AF-A0A0G4F1B2-F1
#
_cell.length_a   1.000
_cell.length_b   1.000
_cell.length_c   1.000
_cell.angle_alpha   90.00
_cell.angle_beta   90.00
_cell.angle_gamma   90.00
#
_symmetry.space_group_name_H-M   'P 1'
#
loop_
_entity.id
_entity.type
_entity.pdbx_description
1 polymer ?
#
loop_
_entity_poly.entity_id
_entity_poly.type
_entity_poly.pdbx_seq_one_letter_code
_entity_poly.pdbx_strand_id
1 'polypeptide(L)'
;MAPSIADENPSFAVSTFRTTVGDLGRGWKATSGVRIDQTEIPKMADVMGRKILVKAPLRPQIDTSAFPYLESNERKDKENQADRVSSAHTIPRKFRCTADKIEYPEDSRKGASNPLYATASRDYGKEKPKQHQLPERYFPKSNAFTKGFPVGATRMAGLKTAATRSNVHSALDRFY
;
A
#
# COMPACT_ATOMS: atom_id res chain seq x y z
N MET A 1 12.20 54.92 12.33
CA MET A 1 13.40 54.65 11.49
C MET A 1 13.57 53.14 11.41
N ALA A 2 13.19 52.53 10.28
CA ALA A 2 13.37 51.10 10.05
C ALA A 2 14.72 50.87 9.33
N PRO A 3 15.53 49.88 9.71
CA PRO A 3 16.75 49.56 8.98
C PRO A 3 16.39 48.89 7.64
N SER A 4 16.97 49.40 6.56
CA SER A 4 16.87 48.84 5.20
C SER A 4 17.58 47.48 5.14
N ILE A 5 16.83 46.42 4.86
CA ILE A 5 17.35 45.08 4.62
C ILE A 5 17.92 45.09 3.19
N ALA A 6 19.24 45.01 3.07
CA ALA A 6 19.89 44.77 1.78
C ALA A 6 19.63 43.32 1.36
N ASP A 7 19.04 43.13 0.18
CA ASP A 7 18.78 41.82 -0.42
C ASP A 7 20.10 41.20 -0.90
N GLU A 8 20.77 40.43 -0.04
CA GLU A 8 21.81 39.49 -0.47
C GLU A 8 21.13 38.26 -1.08
N ASN A 9 21.04 38.23 -2.40
CA ASN A 9 20.57 37.06 -3.14
C ASN A 9 21.50 35.86 -2.88
N PRO A 10 21.01 34.71 -2.39
CA PRO A 10 21.84 33.52 -2.23
C PRO A 10 22.22 32.99 -3.62
N SER A 11 23.52 32.95 -3.92
CA SER A 11 24.03 32.34 -5.14
C SER A 11 23.86 30.82 -5.07
N PHE A 12 23.00 30.27 -5.93
CA PHE A 12 22.80 28.82 -6.01
C PHE A 12 23.98 28.16 -6.71
N ALA A 13 24.84 27.48 -5.93
CA ALA A 13 25.91 26.64 -6.47
C ALA A 13 25.33 25.29 -6.92
N VAL A 14 25.28 25.05 -8.23
CA VAL A 14 24.87 23.76 -8.79
C VAL A 14 26.03 22.77 -8.65
N SER A 15 25.83 21.69 -7.89
CA SER A 15 26.77 20.57 -7.85
C SER A 15 26.43 19.58 -8.97
N THR A 16 27.33 19.41 -9.95
CA THR A 16 27.19 18.39 -10.99
C THR A 16 28.10 17.20 -10.67
N PHE A 17 27.59 15.98 -10.88
CA PHE A 17 28.37 14.76 -10.71
C PHE A 17 29.20 14.49 -11.97
N ARG A 18 30.52 14.47 -11.84
CA ARG A 18 31.42 13.95 -12.86
C ARG A 18 32.46 13.06 -12.16
N THR A 19 32.18 11.76 -12.11
CA THR A 19 33.12 10.78 -11.54
C THR A 19 33.91 10.14 -12.66
N THR A 20 35.23 10.33 -12.67
CA THR A 20 36.15 9.48 -13.44
C THR A 20 36.79 8.45 -12.50
N VAL A 21 37.25 7.32 -13.04
CA VAL A 21 37.81 6.20 -12.25
C VAL A 21 39.01 6.64 -11.39
N GLY A 22 39.71 7.72 -11.77
CA GLY A 22 40.82 8.28 -11.00
C GLY A 22 40.44 9.12 -9.76
N ASP A 23 39.15 9.38 -9.55
CA ASP A 23 38.65 10.23 -8.44
C ASP A 23 38.18 9.43 -7.21
N LEU A 24 38.29 8.10 -7.26
CA LEU A 24 37.97 7.23 -6.12
C LEU A 24 38.94 7.50 -4.96
N GLY A 25 38.41 8.05 -3.86
CA GLY A 25 39.17 8.34 -2.63
C GLY A 25 39.47 9.82 -2.38
N ARG A 26 39.13 10.73 -3.29
CA ARG A 26 39.21 12.18 -3.02
C ARG A 26 37.91 12.66 -2.38
N GLY A 27 38.02 13.36 -1.26
CA GLY A 27 36.88 13.97 -0.56
C GLY A 27 36.08 14.91 -1.47
N TRP A 28 34.79 15.07 -1.17
CA TRP A 28 33.84 15.84 -1.98
C TRP A 28 34.30 17.29 -2.09
N LYS A 29 34.44 17.80 -3.32
CA LYS A 29 34.77 19.21 -3.58
C LYS A 29 33.54 19.91 -4.15
N ALA A 30 33.09 20.97 -3.48
CA ALA A 30 32.12 21.89 -4.06
C ALA A 30 32.79 22.77 -5.14
N THR A 31 32.04 23.10 -6.19
CA THR A 31 32.51 23.88 -7.35
C THR A 31 33.08 25.27 -6.98
N SER A 32 32.71 25.80 -5.82
CA SER A 32 33.17 27.09 -5.29
C SER A 32 34.54 27.07 -4.62
N GLY A 33 35.28 25.95 -4.65
CA GLY A 33 36.60 25.84 -4.01
C GLY A 33 36.56 25.82 -2.47
N VAL A 34 35.37 25.89 -1.89
CA VAL A 34 35.17 25.80 -0.44
C VAL A 34 35.35 24.35 0.00
N ARG A 35 36.34 24.12 0.86
CA ARG A 35 36.51 22.84 1.55
C ARG A 35 35.41 22.71 2.59
N ILE A 36 34.53 21.73 2.39
CA ILE A 36 33.38 21.44 3.27
C ILE A 36 33.85 21.16 4.72
N ASP A 37 35.10 20.72 4.88
CA ASP A 37 35.73 20.41 6.17
C ASP A 37 35.93 21.63 7.08
N GLN A 38 35.90 22.86 6.55
CA GLN A 38 36.22 24.08 7.30
C GLN A 38 35.01 24.99 7.55
N THR A 39 33.84 24.67 7.01
CA THR A 39 32.62 25.47 7.19
C THR A 39 31.69 24.78 8.18
N GLU A 40 31.26 25.51 9.22
CA GLU A 40 30.21 25.05 10.12
C GLU A 40 28.92 24.78 9.32
N ILE A 41 28.58 23.50 9.16
CA ILE A 41 27.33 23.10 8.51
C ILE A 41 26.19 23.47 9.48
N PRO A 42 25.29 24.40 9.09
CA PRO A 42 24.20 24.78 9.97
C PRO A 42 23.31 23.58 10.27
N LYS A 43 22.82 23.49 11.51
CA LYS A 43 21.88 22.43 11.87
C LYS A 43 20.61 22.58 11.05
N MET A 44 20.01 21.44 10.69
CA MET A 44 18.75 21.41 9.92
C MET A 44 17.65 22.25 10.59
N ALA A 45 17.66 22.35 11.93
CA ALA A 45 16.74 23.20 12.69
C ALA A 45 16.89 24.69 12.34
N ASP A 46 18.11 25.19 12.19
CA ASP A 46 18.38 26.60 11.86
C ASP A 46 18.02 26.92 10.41
N VAL A 47 18.25 25.96 9.49
CA VAL A 47 17.86 26.07 8.08
C VAL A 47 16.33 26.10 7.95
N MET A 48 15.63 25.24 8.68
CA MET A 48 14.17 25.19 8.69
C MET A 48 13.54 26.39 9.40
N GLY A 49 14.16 26.90 10.47
CA GLY A 49 13.71 28.10 11.19
C GLY A 49 13.80 29.39 10.36
N ARG A 50 14.72 29.44 9.38
CA ARG A 50 14.83 30.55 8.41
C ARG A 50 13.78 30.49 7.31
N LYS A 51 13.03 29.38 7.18
CA LYS A 51 11.99 29.26 6.16
C LYS A 51 10.81 30.15 6.58
N ILE A 52 10.50 31.16 5.78
CA ILE A 52 9.30 31.96 5.94
C ILE A 52 8.12 30.98 5.84
N LEU A 53 7.49 30.65 6.97
CA LEU A 53 6.25 29.88 6.97
C LEU A 53 5.20 30.75 6.29
N VAL A 54 4.97 30.51 5.00
CA VAL A 54 3.78 31.02 4.32
C VAL A 54 2.61 30.39 5.07
N LYS A 55 1.92 31.18 5.90
CA LYS A 55 0.72 30.73 6.59
C LYS A 55 -0.20 30.16 5.51
N ALA A 56 -0.57 28.89 5.66
CA ALA A 56 -1.57 28.30 4.78
C ALA A 56 -2.79 29.23 4.75
N PRO A 57 -3.43 29.45 3.58
CA PRO A 57 -4.58 30.32 3.51
C PRO A 57 -5.60 29.85 4.53
N LEU A 58 -6.07 30.79 5.36
CA LEU A 58 -7.12 30.51 6.34
C LEU A 58 -8.32 29.99 5.56
N ARG A 59 -8.72 28.74 5.84
CA ARG A 59 -9.96 28.21 5.28
C ARG A 59 -11.08 29.10 5.84
N PRO A 60 -11.95 29.68 4.99
CA PRO A 60 -13.10 30.42 5.50
C PRO A 60 -13.93 29.47 6.36
N GLN A 61 -14.18 29.86 7.60
CA GLN A 61 -15.19 29.20 8.42
C GLN A 61 -16.53 29.63 7.85
N ILE A 62 -17.21 28.70 7.20
CA ILE A 62 -18.55 28.92 6.65
C ILE A 62 -19.54 28.51 7.74
N ASP A 63 -20.39 29.44 8.16
CA ASP A 63 -21.47 29.14 9.09
C ASP A 63 -22.54 28.28 8.38
N THR A 64 -22.53 26.97 8.66
CA THR A 64 -23.43 26.00 8.01
C THR A 64 -24.91 26.30 8.27
N SER A 65 -25.25 26.99 9.36
CA SER A 65 -26.62 27.36 9.73
C SER A 65 -27.27 28.37 8.76
N ALA A 66 -26.47 29.14 8.03
CA ALA A 66 -26.98 30.11 7.05
C ALA A 66 -27.32 29.46 5.71
N PHE A 67 -26.87 28.23 5.45
CA PHE A 67 -26.96 27.58 4.15
C PHE A 67 -27.67 26.22 4.25
N PRO A 68 -29.00 26.15 4.03
CA PRO A 68 -29.78 24.92 4.23
C PRO A 68 -29.33 23.77 3.31
N TYR A 69 -28.79 24.10 2.13
CA TYR A 69 -28.23 23.12 1.22
C TYR A 69 -26.96 22.46 1.78
N LEU A 70 -26.08 23.21 2.45
CA LEU A 70 -24.88 22.66 3.06
C LEU A 70 -25.24 21.75 4.22
N GLU A 71 -26.20 22.15 5.06
CA GLU A 71 -26.71 21.30 6.16
C GLU A 71 -27.30 19.99 5.62
N SER A 72 -28.08 20.05 4.54
CA SER A 72 -28.65 18.86 3.92
C SER A 72 -27.60 17.89 3.36
N ASN A 73 -26.49 18.44 2.82
CA ASN A 73 -25.39 17.65 2.28
C ASN A 73 -24.54 17.04 3.40
N GLU A 74 -24.18 17.82 4.42
CA GLU A 74 -23.46 17.30 5.59
C GLU A 74 -24.25 16.21 6.31
N ARG A 75 -25.58 16.36 6.39
CA ARG A 75 -26.46 15.34 6.96
C ARG A 75 -26.44 14.06 6.13
N LYS A 76 -26.57 14.16 4.80
CA LYS A 76 -26.44 13.00 3.89
C LYS A 76 -25.07 12.34 4.00
N ASP A 77 -24.00 13.12 4.09
CA ASP A 77 -22.64 12.58 4.25
C ASP A 77 -22.48 11.85 5.58
N LYS A 78 -23.03 12.39 6.68
CA LYS A 78 -23.04 11.72 7.99
C LYS A 78 -23.90 10.45 7.99
N GLU A 79 -25.05 10.47 7.34
CA GLU A 79 -25.92 9.29 7.16
C GLU A 79 -25.21 8.20 6.32
N ASN A 80 -24.53 8.58 5.23
CA ASN A 80 -23.74 7.68 4.40
C ASN A 80 -22.47 7.16 5.11
N GLN A 81 -21.93 7.91 6.08
CA GLN A 81 -20.80 7.48 6.91
C GLN A 81 -21.22 6.50 8.04
N ALA A 82 -22.51 6.46 8.39
CA ALA A 82 -23.02 5.61 9.47
C ALA A 82 -23.19 4.15 9.03
N ASP A 83 -23.46 3.91 7.75
CA ASP A 83 -23.46 2.56 7.21
C ASP A 83 -22.03 2.03 7.13
N ARG A 84 -21.68 1.20 8.11
CA ARG A 84 -20.51 0.32 7.99
C ARG A 84 -20.67 -0.44 6.68
N VAL A 85 -19.89 -0.08 5.67
CA VAL A 85 -19.64 -0.94 4.53
C VAL A 85 -19.22 -2.29 5.11
N SER A 86 -20.13 -3.26 5.11
CA SER A 86 -19.89 -4.61 5.60
C SER A 86 -18.99 -5.30 4.56
N SER A 87 -17.73 -4.89 4.53
CA SER A 87 -16.75 -5.26 3.50
C SER A 87 -16.43 -6.75 3.49
N ALA A 88 -16.90 -7.50 4.48
CA ALA A 88 -16.84 -8.95 4.49
C ALA A 88 -18.13 -9.57 5.05
N HIS A 89 -18.73 -10.49 4.29
CA HIS A 89 -19.80 -11.39 4.75
C HIS A 89 -19.34 -12.26 5.94
N THR A 90 -18.03 -12.50 6.08
CA THR A 90 -17.47 -13.41 7.08
C THR A 90 -16.80 -12.65 8.23
N ILE A 91 -17.16 -12.99 9.46
CA ILE A 91 -16.51 -12.48 10.68
C ILE A 91 -15.04 -12.93 10.70
N PRO A 92 -14.07 -12.02 10.87
CA PRO A 92 -12.65 -12.38 10.93
C PRO A 92 -12.37 -13.26 12.15
N ARG A 93 -11.56 -14.30 11.95
CA ARG A 93 -11.13 -15.22 13.02
C ARG A 93 -9.71 -14.88 13.48
N LYS A 94 -9.41 -15.10 14.76
CA LYS A 94 -8.05 -14.96 15.30
C LYS A 94 -7.12 -15.96 14.60
N PHE A 95 -5.95 -15.48 14.17
CA PHE A 95 -4.93 -16.36 13.60
C PHE A 95 -4.48 -17.36 14.67
N ARG A 96 -4.40 -18.65 14.31
CA ARG A 96 -4.24 -19.73 15.29
C ARG A 96 -2.81 -19.82 15.86
N CYS A 97 -1.84 -19.26 15.15
CA CYS A 97 -0.43 -19.37 15.50
C CYS A 97 0.09 -18.06 16.07
N THR A 98 0.90 -18.15 17.13
CA THR A 98 1.72 -17.05 17.64
C THR A 98 3.16 -17.29 17.20
N ALA A 99 3.97 -16.24 17.03
CA ALA A 99 5.35 -16.37 16.57
C ALA A 99 6.16 -17.36 17.42
N ASP A 100 5.96 -17.34 18.74
CA ASP A 100 6.67 -18.21 19.70
C ASP A 100 6.36 -19.70 19.53
N LYS A 101 5.24 -20.05 18.89
CA LYS A 101 4.81 -21.44 18.67
C LYS A 101 5.28 -22.01 17.34
N ILE A 102 5.93 -21.21 16.49
CA ILE A 102 6.40 -21.67 15.19
C ILE A 102 7.79 -22.30 15.37
N GLU A 103 7.83 -23.62 15.24
CA GLU A 103 9.06 -24.39 15.27
C GLU A 103 9.73 -24.36 13.89
N TYR A 104 11.05 -24.14 13.88
CA TYR A 104 11.88 -24.19 12.69
C TYR A 104 12.87 -25.34 12.86
N PRO A 105 12.65 -26.49 12.20
CA PRO A 105 13.56 -27.62 12.30
C PRO A 105 14.89 -27.31 11.62
N GLU A 106 15.97 -27.82 12.20
CA GLU A 106 17.32 -27.71 11.62
C GLU A 106 17.44 -28.54 10.33
N ASP A 107 18.23 -28.06 9.36
CA ASP A 107 18.47 -28.76 8.10
C ASP A 107 19.33 -30.01 8.36
N SER A 108 18.75 -31.20 8.13
CA SER A 108 19.41 -32.49 8.38
C SER A 108 20.48 -32.85 7.34
N ARG A 109 20.67 -32.04 6.30
CA ARG A 109 21.65 -32.28 5.23
C ARG A 109 23.08 -32.14 5.77
N LYS A 110 23.95 -33.07 5.36
CA LYS A 110 25.38 -33.02 5.68
C LYS A 110 26.00 -31.71 5.14
N GLY A 111 26.69 -30.97 6.01
CA GLY A 111 27.31 -29.70 5.67
C GLY A 111 26.34 -28.51 5.57
N ALA A 112 25.09 -28.64 6.04
CA ALA A 112 24.14 -27.52 6.06
C ALA A 112 24.61 -26.34 6.94
N SER A 113 25.40 -26.63 7.97
CA SER A 113 26.04 -25.64 8.83
C SER A 113 27.38 -25.12 8.30
N ASN A 114 27.90 -25.66 7.19
CA ASN A 114 29.21 -25.25 6.67
C ASN A 114 29.08 -23.96 5.84
N PRO A 115 29.67 -22.84 6.28
CA PRO A 115 29.55 -21.57 5.55
C PRO A 115 30.18 -21.61 4.16
N LEU A 116 31.15 -22.49 3.91
CA LEU A 116 31.80 -22.63 2.59
C LEU A 116 30.87 -23.20 1.51
N TYR A 117 29.78 -23.88 1.94
CA TYR A 117 28.77 -24.45 1.05
C TYR A 117 27.41 -23.77 1.21
N ALA A 118 27.40 -22.54 1.70
CA ALA A 118 26.20 -21.71 1.76
C ALA A 118 25.83 -21.27 0.33
N THR A 119 24.59 -21.59 -0.07
CA THR A 119 23.98 -21.06 -1.29
C THR A 119 22.91 -20.06 -0.90
N ALA A 120 22.67 -19.02 -1.74
CA ALA A 120 21.66 -18.01 -1.47
C ALA A 120 20.26 -18.62 -1.21
N SER A 121 19.96 -19.75 -1.87
CA SER A 121 18.70 -20.46 -1.68
C SER A 121 18.54 -21.11 -0.30
N ARG A 122 19.62 -21.28 0.47
CA ARG A 122 19.54 -21.81 1.84
C ARG A 122 19.06 -20.79 2.85
N ASP A 123 19.07 -19.51 2.53
CA ASP A 123 18.68 -18.46 3.48
C ASP A 123 17.16 -18.29 3.58
N TYR A 124 16.42 -18.78 2.57
CA TYR A 124 14.96 -18.80 2.62
C TYR A 124 14.46 -19.67 3.78
N GLY A 125 13.68 -19.07 4.67
CA GLY A 125 13.09 -19.75 5.81
C GLY A 125 14.04 -19.96 7.00
N LYS A 126 15.24 -19.36 7.03
CA LYS A 126 16.09 -19.36 8.24
C LYS A 126 15.61 -18.38 9.31
N GLU A 127 15.08 -17.23 8.91
CA GLU A 127 14.62 -16.21 9.85
C GLU A 127 13.25 -16.58 10.42
N LYS A 128 13.14 -16.63 11.75
CA LYS A 128 11.87 -16.85 12.43
C LYS A 128 10.98 -15.61 12.30
N PRO A 129 9.69 -15.75 11.97
CA PRO A 129 8.80 -14.63 11.81
C PRO A 129 8.59 -13.94 13.16
N LYS A 130 8.60 -12.62 13.16
CA LYS A 130 8.30 -11.81 14.33
C LYS A 130 6.79 -11.66 14.48
N GLN A 131 6.31 -11.43 15.70
CA GLN A 131 4.86 -11.35 15.97
C GLN A 131 4.15 -10.26 15.13
N HIS A 132 4.81 -9.15 14.82
CA HIS A 132 4.24 -8.08 13.98
C HIS A 132 4.16 -8.44 12.49
N GLN A 133 4.87 -9.48 12.04
CA GLN A 133 4.80 -9.98 10.66
C GLN A 133 3.63 -10.95 10.48
N LEU A 134 3.09 -11.50 11.58
CA LEU A 134 1.92 -12.37 11.55
C LEU A 134 0.63 -11.54 11.62
N PRO A 135 -0.41 -11.90 10.85
CA PRO A 135 -1.70 -11.25 10.97
C PRO A 135 -2.37 -11.63 12.28
N GLU A 136 -2.98 -10.66 12.97
CA GLU A 136 -3.75 -10.96 14.20
C GLU A 136 -5.03 -11.75 13.89
N ARG A 137 -5.65 -11.44 12.74
CA ARG A 137 -6.90 -12.02 12.28
C ARG A 137 -6.84 -12.35 10.79
N TYR A 138 -7.62 -13.33 10.38
CA TYR A 138 -7.76 -13.73 8.99
C TYR A 138 -9.23 -13.99 8.65
N PHE A 139 -9.57 -13.86 7.37
CA PHE A 139 -10.92 -14.11 6.86
C PHE A 139 -10.96 -15.50 6.22
N PRO A 140 -11.49 -16.53 6.91
CA PRO A 140 -11.54 -17.88 6.35
C PRO A 140 -12.51 -17.91 5.15
N LYS A 141 -12.04 -18.38 4.00
CA LYS A 141 -12.91 -18.75 2.88
C LYS A 141 -13.43 -20.17 3.10
N SER A 142 -14.75 -20.34 3.14
CA SER A 142 -15.36 -21.68 3.19
C SER A 142 -15.63 -22.18 1.78
N ASN A 143 -15.06 -23.33 1.43
CA ASN A 143 -15.39 -24.02 0.18
C ASN A 143 -16.56 -25.01 0.37
N ALA A 144 -17.43 -24.79 1.37
CA ALA A 144 -18.52 -25.73 1.70
C ALA A 144 -19.50 -25.88 0.53
N PHE A 145 -19.83 -24.78 -0.13
CA PHE A 145 -20.70 -24.76 -1.31
C PHE A 145 -20.10 -25.52 -2.49
N THR A 146 -18.86 -25.21 -2.87
CA THR A 146 -18.20 -25.79 -4.05
C THR A 146 -17.76 -27.23 -3.84
N LYS A 147 -17.49 -27.66 -2.60
CA LYS A 147 -17.16 -29.07 -2.27
C LYS A 147 -18.31 -30.04 -2.56
N GLY A 148 -19.56 -29.56 -2.56
CA GLY A 148 -20.73 -30.38 -2.90
C GLY A 148 -20.89 -30.61 -4.40
N PHE A 149 -20.11 -29.93 -5.24
CA PHE A 149 -20.20 -30.12 -6.68
C PHE A 149 -19.64 -31.48 -7.07
N PRO A 150 -20.37 -32.24 -7.93
CA PRO A 150 -19.86 -33.51 -8.43
C PRO A 150 -18.55 -33.28 -9.19
N VAL A 151 -17.60 -34.19 -9.01
CA VAL A 151 -16.32 -34.12 -9.71
C VAL A 151 -16.54 -34.43 -11.19
N GLY A 152 -16.49 -33.40 -12.03
CA GLY A 152 -16.57 -33.52 -13.49
C GLY A 152 -17.71 -32.73 -14.11
N ALA A 153 -17.69 -32.62 -15.44
CA ALA A 153 -18.80 -32.02 -16.18
C ALA A 153 -20.04 -32.92 -16.02
N THR A 154 -21.17 -32.31 -15.65
CA THR A 154 -22.47 -33.01 -15.69
C THR A 154 -22.73 -33.50 -17.11
N ARG A 155 -22.91 -34.81 -17.30
CA ARG A 155 -23.30 -35.34 -18.60
C ARG A 155 -24.70 -34.82 -18.95
N MET A 156 -24.84 -34.12 -20.06
CA MET A 156 -26.16 -33.72 -20.57
C MET A 156 -26.86 -34.94 -21.17
N ALA A 157 -27.58 -35.70 -20.33
CA ALA A 157 -28.33 -36.90 -20.72
C ALA A 157 -29.84 -36.64 -20.91
N GLY A 158 -30.28 -35.37 -20.90
CA GLY A 158 -31.69 -35.01 -21.08
C GLY A 158 -32.13 -35.09 -22.54
N LEU A 159 -33.34 -35.58 -22.79
CA LEU A 159 -33.98 -35.49 -24.11
C LEU A 159 -34.44 -34.04 -24.36
N LYS A 160 -34.19 -33.50 -25.55
CA LYS A 160 -34.75 -32.20 -25.96
C LYS A 160 -36.23 -32.38 -26.30
N THR A 161 -37.10 -32.04 -25.36
CA THR A 161 -38.57 -32.12 -25.52
C THR A 161 -39.24 -30.76 -25.75
N ALA A 162 -38.45 -29.69 -25.86
CA ALA A 162 -39.00 -28.38 -26.15
C ALA A 162 -39.66 -28.39 -27.54
N ALA A 163 -40.95 -28.03 -27.59
CA ALA A 163 -41.66 -27.85 -28.84
C ALA A 163 -40.99 -26.73 -29.67
N THR A 164 -40.75 -26.98 -30.95
CA THR A 164 -40.20 -25.99 -31.87
C THR A 164 -41.25 -24.92 -32.12
N ARG A 165 -41.08 -23.75 -31.51
CA ARG A 165 -41.98 -22.60 -31.74
C ARG A 165 -41.58 -21.87 -33.02
N SER A 166 -42.56 -21.50 -33.82
CA SER A 166 -42.32 -20.72 -35.02
C SER A 166 -42.17 -19.23 -34.66
N ASN A 167 -41.21 -18.53 -35.29
CA ASN A 167 -41.07 -17.08 -35.11
C ASN A 167 -42.06 -16.25 -35.96
N VAL A 168 -42.85 -16.91 -36.82
CA VAL A 168 -43.67 -16.26 -37.86
C VAL A 168 -45.16 -16.61 -37.74
N HIS A 169 -45.51 -17.83 -37.34
CA HIS A 169 -46.88 -18.34 -37.38
C HIS A 169 -47.37 -18.72 -35.98
N SER A 170 -47.60 -17.71 -35.15
CA SER A 170 -48.08 -17.87 -33.76
C SER A 170 -49.37 -18.69 -33.62
N ALA A 171 -50.18 -18.78 -34.68
CA ALA A 171 -51.40 -19.58 -34.71
C ALA A 171 -51.15 -21.10 -34.68
N LEU A 172 -50.02 -21.58 -35.22
CA LEU A 172 -49.65 -23.00 -35.25
C LEU A 172 -49.02 -23.47 -33.93
N ASP A 173 -48.51 -22.53 -33.14
CA ASP A 173 -47.90 -22.79 -31.83
C ASP A 173 -48.94 -22.97 -30.70
N ARG A 174 -50.25 -22.82 -30.99
CA ARG A 174 -51.35 -22.91 -29.99
C ARG A 174 -51.76 -24.33 -29.58
N PHE A 175 -51.38 -25.35 -30.34
CA PHE A 175 -51.80 -26.73 -30.11
C PHE A 175 -50.85 -27.52 -29.18
N TYR A 176 -49.83 -26.86 -28.62
CA TYR A 176 -48.88 -27.38 -27.64
C TYR A 176 -48.83 -26.53 -26.37
#